data_AF-A0A3G2R1F7-F1
#
_entry.id   AF-A0A3G2R1F7-F1
#
_cell.length_a   1.000
_cell.length_b   1.000
_cell.length_c   1.000
_cell.angle_alpha   90.00
_cell.angle_beta   90.00
_cell.angle_gamma   90.00
#
_symmetry.space_group_name_H-M   'P 1'
#
loop_
_entity.id
_entity.type
_entity.pdbx_description
1 polymer ?
#
loop_
_entity_poly.entity_id
_entity_poly.type
_entity_poly.pdbx_seq_one_letter_code
_entity_poly.pdbx_strand_id
1 'polypeptide(L)'
;MNLSKTLTAVFLMAVVTYIPRVLPIAVFKKKLKSRFFRSFLYYVPYAVLGAMTFPSILYSTGNLYSSAIGMSAALVLAYYEQGLMKVAVGAILTVYICGLLL
;
A
#
# COMPACT_ATOMS: atom_id res chain seq x y z
N MET A 1 14.45 20.11 23.90
CA MET A 1 13.51 20.19 22.75
C MET A 1 12.37 21.12 23.15
N ASN A 2 12.12 22.21 22.41
CA ASN A 2 11.17 23.24 22.83
C ASN A 2 9.71 22.76 22.69
N LEU A 3 8.98 22.74 23.80
CA LEU A 3 7.59 22.28 23.91
C LEU A 3 6.66 22.98 22.90
N SER A 4 6.89 24.27 22.64
CA SER A 4 6.14 25.04 21.63
C SER A 4 6.32 24.49 20.21
N LYS A 5 7.51 24.01 19.84
CA LYS A 5 7.75 23.42 18.51
C LYS A 5 7.03 22.08 18.35
N THR A 6 7.00 21.27 19.41
CA THR A 6 6.26 19.99 19.42
C THR A 6 4.76 20.24 19.31
N LEU A 7 4.21 21.21 20.05
CA LEU A 7 2.79 21.56 19.97
C LEU A 7 2.39 22.08 18.57
N THR A 8 3.20 22.94 17.96
CA THR A 8 2.95 23.40 16.58
C THR A 8 3.04 22.25 15.58
N ALA A 9 4.00 21.32 15.73
CA ALA A 9 4.12 20.16 14.86
C ALA A 9 2.93 19.21 14.97
N VAL A 10 2.45 18.94 16.20
CA VAL A 10 1.26 18.10 16.44
C VAL A 10 0.01 18.76 15.85
N PHE A 11 -0.15 20.07 16.04
CA PHE A 11 -1.29 20.80 15.48
C PHE A 11 -1.27 20.78 13.94
N LEU A 12 -0.11 21.01 13.34
CA LEU A 12 0.05 20.97 11.88
C LEU A 12 -0.21 19.56 11.32
N MET A 13 0.30 18.51 11.99
CA MET A 13 0.06 17.12 11.61
C MET A 13 -1.42 16.75 11.74
N ALA A 14 -2.09 17.22 12.79
CA ALA A 14 -3.53 17.03 12.94
C ALA A 14 -4.29 17.66 11.77
N VAL A 15 -4.03 18.92 11.43
CA VAL A 15 -4.68 19.62 10.31
C VAL A 15 -4.44 18.90 8.98
N VAL A 16 -3.18 18.59 8.66
CA VAL A 16 -2.80 17.94 7.39
C VAL A 16 -3.36 16.52 7.26
N THR A 17 -3.58 15.81 8.37
CA THR A 17 -4.14 14.44 8.34
C THR A 17 -5.67 14.44 8.35
N TYR A 18 -6.29 15.36 9.09
CA TYR A 18 -7.75 15.42 9.21
C TYR A 18 -8.42 15.95 7.94
N ILE A 19 -7.83 16.94 7.26
CA ILE A 19 -8.38 17.51 6.03
C ILE A 19 -8.63 16.42 4.98
N PRO A 20 -7.64 15.64 4.51
CA PRO A 20 -7.86 14.60 3.51
C PRO A 20 -8.67 13.39 4.02
N ARG A 21 -8.82 13.19 5.34
CA ARG A 21 -9.69 12.12 5.89
C ARG A 21 -11.17 12.54 5.98
N VAL A 22 -11.46 13.79 6.31
CA VAL A 22 -12.83 14.27 6.51
C VAL A 22 -13.41 14.87 5.24
N LEU A 23 -12.57 15.43 4.35
CA LEU A 23 -12.97 15.95 3.05
C LEU A 23 -13.68 14.91 2.15
N PRO A 24 -13.21 13.65 2.01
CA PRO A 24 -13.97 12.64 1.27
C PRO A 24 -15.30 12.31 1.96
N ILE A 25 -15.39 12.31 3.29
CA ILE A 25 -16.64 12.00 4.01
C ILE A 25 -17.66 13.15 3.90
N ALA A 26 -17.20 14.40 3.96
CA ALA A 26 -18.03 15.59 3.90
C ALA A 26 -18.51 15.90 2.47
N VAL A 27 -17.65 15.71 1.46
CA VAL A 27 -17.97 16.01 0.05
C VAL A 27 -18.84 14.90 -0.59
N PHE A 28 -18.70 13.64 -0.18
CA PHE A 28 -19.47 12.51 -0.76
C PHE A 28 -20.89 12.32 -0.22
N LYS A 29 -21.42 13.23 0.60
CA LYS A 29 -22.84 13.19 1.02
C LYS A 29 -23.83 13.59 -0.08
N LYS A 30 -23.39 14.21 -1.17
CA LYS A 30 -24.27 14.62 -2.28
C LYS A 30 -24.24 13.56 -3.38
N LYS A 31 -25.40 13.03 -3.77
CA LYS A 31 -25.57 12.07 -4.88
C LYS A 31 -24.81 12.58 -6.13
N LEU A 32 -23.63 12.04 -6.39
CA LEU A 32 -22.84 12.39 -7.57
C LEU A 32 -23.54 11.87 -8.82
N LYS A 33 -24.03 12.80 -9.64
CA LYS A 33 -24.75 12.56 -10.89
C LYS A 33 -23.86 12.01 -12.02
N SER A 34 -22.55 11.83 -11.82
CA SER A 34 -21.64 11.24 -12.81
C SER A 34 -20.87 10.04 -12.22
N ARG A 35 -21.07 8.88 -12.87
CA ARG A 35 -20.44 7.58 -12.54
C ARG A 35 -18.91 7.65 -12.58
N PHE A 36 -18.33 8.55 -13.38
CA PHE A 36 -16.89 8.62 -13.64
C PHE A 36 -16.07 9.08 -12.42
N PHE A 37 -16.46 10.17 -11.75
CA PHE A 37 -15.72 10.68 -10.59
C PHE A 37 -15.84 9.78 -9.35
N ARG A 38 -16.99 9.12 -9.19
CA ARG A 38 -17.19 8.17 -8.09
C ARG A 38 -16.35 6.92 -8.28
N SER A 39 -16.30 6.37 -9.49
CA SER A 39 -15.42 5.24 -9.80
C SER A 39 -13.95 5.65 -9.68
N PHE A 40 -13.56 6.81 -10.22
CA PHE A 40 -12.18 7.28 -10.14
C PHE A 40 -11.69 7.40 -8.69
N LEU A 41 -12.43 8.09 -7.82
CA LEU A 41 -11.99 8.27 -6.43
C LEU A 41 -12.06 6.98 -5.59
N TYR A 42 -12.90 6.02 -5.96
CA TYR A 42 -12.91 4.70 -5.33
C TYR A 42 -11.71 3.84 -5.74
N TYR A 43 -11.28 3.91 -7.00
CA TYR A 43 -10.15 3.12 -7.51
C TYR A 43 -8.77 3.75 -7.23
N VAL A 44 -8.69 5.07 -7.03
CA VAL A 44 -7.44 5.77 -6.73
C VAL A 44 -6.69 5.20 -5.52
N PRO A 45 -7.30 4.99 -4.33
CA PRO A 45 -6.60 4.44 -3.17
C PRO A 45 -6.00 3.05 -3.42
N TYR A 46 -6.74 2.17 -4.10
CA TYR A 46 -6.27 0.82 -4.42
C TYR A 46 -5.14 0.84 -5.45
N ALA A 47 -5.23 1.70 -6.47
CA ALA A 47 -4.17 1.89 -7.45
C ALA A 47 -2.90 2.46 -6.81
N VAL A 48 -3.04 3.44 -5.90
CA VAL A 48 -1.91 4.03 -5.16
C VAL A 48 -1.27 3.01 -4.23
N LEU A 49 -2.04 2.22 -3.48
CA LEU A 49 -1.50 1.14 -2.65
C LEU A 49 -0.68 0.14 -3.48
N GLY A 50 -1.20 -0.27 -4.65
CA GLY A 50 -0.49 -1.13 -5.59
C GLY A 50 0.81 -0.49 -6.10
N ALA A 51 0.74 0.77 -6.53
CA ALA A 51 1.89 1.52 -7.06
C ALA A 51 2.99 1.77 -6.01
N MET A 52 2.64 1.85 -4.72
CA MET A 52 3.63 1.97 -3.62
C MET A 52 4.22 0.61 -3.24
N THR A 53 3.41 -0.45 -3.31
CA THR A 53 3.82 -1.80 -2.87
C THR A 53 4.68 -2.51 -3.91
N PHE A 54 4.30 -2.42 -5.19
CA PHE A 54 5.00 -3.06 -6.30
C PHE A 54 6.50 -2.74 -6.38
N PRO A 55 6.94 -1.46 -6.37
CA PRO A 55 8.37 -1.14 -6.35
C PRO A 55 9.04 -1.62 -5.06
N SER A 56 8.37 -1.48 -3.92
CA SER A 56 8.92 -1.90 -2.62
C SER A 56 9.26 -3.40 -2.59
N ILE A 57 8.42 -4.25 -3.20
CA ILE A 57 8.67 -5.69 -3.29
C ILE A 57 9.89 -5.99 -4.18
N LEU A 58 10.02 -5.31 -5.33
CA LEU A 58 11.11 -5.56 -6.28
C LEU A 58 12.47 -5.13 -5.74
N TYR A 59 12.54 -4.00 -5.03
CA TYR A 59 13.80 -3.44 -4.52
C TYR A 59 14.21 -3.96 -3.13
N SER A 60 13.37 -4.74 -2.44
CA SER A 60 13.64 -5.17 -1.06
C SER A 60 14.79 -6.18 -0.91
N THR A 61 15.11 -6.98 -1.94
CA THR A 61 16.07 -8.12 -1.82
C THR A 61 17.47 -7.77 -2.34
N GLY A 62 17.70 -6.57 -2.88
CA GLY A 62 18.98 -6.19 -3.48
C GLY A 62 19.31 -6.87 -4.83
N ASN A 63 18.71 -8.03 -5.12
CA ASN A 63 18.79 -8.72 -6.42
C ASN A 63 17.40 -8.83 -7.07
N LEU A 64 17.25 -8.20 -8.24
CA LEU A 64 16.00 -8.11 -9.00
C LEU A 64 15.43 -9.50 -9.35
N TYR A 65 16.30 -10.49 -9.61
CA TYR A 65 15.88 -11.84 -10.00
C TYR A 65 15.22 -12.60 -8.86
N SER A 66 15.77 -12.52 -7.63
CA SER A 66 15.18 -13.17 -6.45
C SER A 66 13.85 -12.53 -6.05
N SER A 67 13.77 -11.19 -6.08
CA SER A 67 12.51 -10.48 -5.82
C SER A 67 11.42 -10.80 -6.86
N ALA A 68 11.77 -10.95 -8.14
CA ALA A 68 10.82 -11.29 -9.20
C ALA A 68 10.25 -12.70 -9.03
N ILE A 69 11.08 -13.67 -8.60
CA ILE A 69 10.64 -15.04 -8.31
C ILE A 69 9.76 -15.07 -7.05
N GLY A 70 10.10 -14.31 -6.02
CA GLY A 70 9.25 -14.14 -4.84
C GLY A 70 7.89 -13.53 -5.14
N MET A 71 7.88 -12.48 -5.98
CA MET A 71 6.67 -11.81 -6.41
C MET A 71 5.78 -12.73 -7.25
N SER A 72 6.35 -13.50 -8.17
CA SER A 72 5.57 -14.44 -8.99
C SER A 72 4.98 -15.56 -8.13
N ALA A 73 5.74 -16.11 -7.18
CA ALA A 73 5.23 -17.07 -6.20
C ALA A 73 4.10 -16.49 -5.34
N ALA A 74 4.25 -15.24 -4.89
CA ALA A 74 3.21 -14.52 -4.15
C ALA A 74 1.93 -14.33 -4.99
N LEU A 75 2.06 -13.98 -6.27
CA LEU A 75 0.92 -13.84 -7.20
C LEU A 75 0.20 -15.18 -7.40
N VAL A 76 0.95 -16.26 -7.61
CA VAL A 76 0.37 -17.60 -7.81
C VAL A 76 -0.39 -18.02 -6.55
N LEU A 77 0.20 -17.89 -5.37
CA LEU A 77 -0.48 -18.23 -4.10
C LEU A 77 -1.69 -17.33 -3.83
N ALA A 78 -1.61 -16.04 -4.16
CA ALA A 78 -2.74 -15.11 -4.03
C ALA A 78 -3.87 -15.45 -5.00
N TYR A 79 -3.57 -15.96 -6.20
CA TYR A 79 -4.56 -16.38 -7.18
C TYR A 79 -5.37 -17.60 -6.69
N TYR A 80 -4.78 -18.46 -5.87
CA TYR A 80 -5.47 -19.58 -5.22
C TYR A 80 -6.31 -19.19 -3.98
N GLU A 81 -6.67 -17.90 -3.85
CA GLU A 81 -7.45 -17.32 -2.75
C GLU A 81 -6.95 -17.72 -1.34
N GLN A 82 -5.64 -17.96 -1.22
CA GLN A 82 -5.05 -18.32 0.06
C GLN A 82 -5.05 -17.11 1.01
N GLY A 83 -5.24 -17.36 2.31
CA GLY A 83 -5.25 -16.31 3.32
C GLY A 83 -3.94 -15.49 3.30
N LEU A 84 -4.06 -14.18 3.56
CA LEU A 84 -2.94 -13.21 3.52
C LEU A 84 -1.67 -13.70 4.23
N MET A 85 -1.84 -14.34 5.38
CA MET A 85 -0.73 -14.85 6.19
C MET A 85 0.02 -15.99 5.47
N LYS A 86 -0.69 -16.90 4.78
CA LYS A 86 -0.08 -18.01 4.03
C LYS A 86 0.69 -17.49 2.80
N VAL A 87 0.11 -16.52 2.10
CA VAL A 87 0.75 -15.88 0.93
C VAL A 87 2.04 -15.16 1.35
N ALA A 88 1.98 -14.39 2.44
CA ALA A 88 3.13 -13.65 2.95
C ALA A 88 4.27 -14.60 3.37
N VAL A 89 3.97 -15.63 4.17
CA VAL A 89 4.98 -16.60 4.61
C VAL A 89 5.56 -17.37 3.42
N GLY A 90 4.71 -17.80 2.48
CA GLY A 90 5.15 -18.48 1.26
C GLY A 90 6.11 -17.63 0.44
N ALA A 91 5.75 -16.37 0.16
CA ALA A 91 6.59 -15.43 -0.57
C ALA A 91 7.94 -15.18 0.11
N ILE A 92 7.93 -14.95 1.43
CA ILE A 92 9.16 -14.74 2.22
C ILE A 92 10.07 -15.97 2.15
N LEU A 93 9.50 -17.17 2.34
CA LEU A 93 10.27 -18.42 2.24
C LEU A 93 10.85 -18.63 0.83
N THR A 94 10.07 -18.34 -0.23
CA THR A 94 10.55 -18.45 -1.61
C THR A 94 11.68 -17.47 -1.90
N VAL A 95 11.55 -16.20 -1.50
CA VAL A 95 12.63 -15.20 -1.64
C VAL A 95 13.86 -15.61 -0.85
N TYR A 96 13.67 -16.10 0.38
CA TYR A 96 14.76 -16.52 1.25
C TYR A 96 15.54 -17.71 0.67
N ILE A 97 14.84 -18.73 0.19
CA ILE A 97 15.47 -19.89 -0.46
C ILE A 97 16.16 -19.47 -1.77
N CYS A 98 15.51 -18.62 -2.58
CA CYS A 98 16.09 -18.16 -3.84
C CYS A 98 17.29 -17.24 -3.65
N GLY A 99 17.31 -16.41 -2.61
CA GLY A 99 18.43 -15.55 -2.25
C GLY A 99 19.55 -16.28 -1.50
N LEU A 100 19.31 -17.48 -0.96
CA LEU A 100 20.34 -18.33 -0.38
C LEU A 100 21.07 -19.15 -1.47
N LEU A 101 20.38 -19.46 -2.57
CA LEU A 101 20.91 -20.22 -3.71
C LEU A 101 21.71 -19.39 -4.72
N LEU A 102 21.68 -18.06 -4.61
CA LEU A 102 22.15 -17.11 -5.62
C LEU A 102 23.01 -16.02 -4.97
#